data_AF-A0A957KKM6-F1
#
_entry.id   AF-A0A957KKM6-F1
#
_cell.length_a   1.000
_cell.length_b   1.000
_cell.length_c   1.000
_cell.angle_alpha   90.00
_cell.angle_beta   90.00
_cell.angle_gamma   90.00
#
_symmetry.space_group_name_H-M   'P 1'
#
loop_
_entity.id
_entity.type
_entity.pdbx_description
1 polymer ?
#
loop_
_entity_poly.entity_id
_entity_poly.type
_entity_poly.pdbx_seq_one_letter_code
_entity_poly.pdbx_strand_id
1 'polypeptide(L)'
;MMATNGRRQLYLGGAALALALLFVGLAGLISFGEALAALRWWLALVLLGLLAAPLGQQIFGRLADKGYAFSKMLALLVTGYLYWLLGSFGFLANNLGGAVFAVLLLAALSYWALRRQPGSFRGWLETNWDQVLMTELVFMALFFGWVLVRAQNPSITATEKPMEFAFLNSISRSPQFPPSDPWLSGFSISYYYFGYVMTGLVARLAAVNEPIAFNLAVAWLFAGTGTGAFGLVHNLLRPAGRQQARRLAGALALLAAIAIPLAGNLEILLEVAHANGVGSAETWAWLDIEDINGPPPDQTTERPARYETSAWWWWRASRVINEYTLSGELSEKPIAEFPAFSFVLGDLHPHVLALPFALMTLALSLNWWLRPGLPAAWREEEVEVDNDEDEEGPVTAPAGLLTTIGATINARLQHIGYAEFFFSALIIGGLSFLNTWDVFIHLFVLIVAYSLALWRESSHGERDMAILPQTILMFFLLLVPAFLLYLPFYLGFRSQAGAPYLLPMLMQPTRLVQFLVIFGMPLLPITALLFSLAPRLSGRQWRYGLFSALGL
;
A
#
# COMPACT_ATOMS: atom_id res chain seq x y z
N MET A 1 4.38 -31.06 22.93
CA MET A 1 5.67 -30.42 22.57
C MET A 1 6.54 -31.26 21.63
N MET A 2 6.69 -32.58 21.80
CA MET A 2 7.53 -33.40 20.89
C MET A 2 6.96 -33.51 19.45
N ALA A 3 5.65 -33.71 19.27
CA ALA A 3 5.03 -33.83 17.94
C ALA A 3 5.02 -32.50 17.13
N THR A 4 4.93 -31.36 17.80
CA THR A 4 5.02 -30.02 17.19
C THR A 4 6.44 -29.70 16.72
N ASN A 5 7.47 -30.16 17.43
CA ASN A 5 8.86 -30.03 17.01
C ASN A 5 9.17 -30.86 15.76
N GLY A 6 8.65 -32.10 15.67
CA GLY A 6 8.85 -32.95 14.49
C GLY A 6 8.26 -32.34 13.21
N ARG A 7 7.04 -31.81 13.26
CA ARG A 7 6.44 -31.09 12.11
C ARG A 7 7.24 -29.85 11.74
N ARG A 8 7.66 -29.05 12.72
CA ARG A 8 8.45 -27.84 12.48
C ARG A 8 9.78 -28.15 11.80
N GLN A 9 10.49 -29.19 12.25
CA GLN A 9 11.73 -29.63 11.61
C GLN A 9 11.51 -30.13 10.18
N LEU A 10 10.42 -30.88 9.94
CA LEU A 10 10.06 -31.32 8.58
C LEU A 10 9.78 -30.13 7.65
N TYR A 11 9.02 -29.14 8.11
CA TYR A 11 8.76 -27.92 7.34
C TYR A 11 10.01 -27.09 7.08
N LEU A 12 10.90 -26.98 8.07
CA LEU A 12 12.19 -26.27 7.90
C LEU A 12 13.09 -27.00 6.89
N GLY A 13 13.17 -28.32 6.95
CA GLY A 13 13.90 -29.13 5.96
C GLY A 13 13.31 -28.99 4.56
N GLY A 14 11.97 -29.02 4.44
CA GLY A 14 11.27 -28.81 3.18
C GLY A 14 11.47 -27.40 2.61
N ALA A 15 11.43 -26.37 3.45
CA ALA A 15 11.67 -24.98 3.02
C ALA A 15 13.13 -24.76 2.58
N ALA A 16 14.09 -25.32 3.31
CA ALA A 16 15.50 -25.27 2.94
C ALA A 16 15.76 -25.99 1.61
N LEU A 17 15.14 -27.16 1.40
CA LEU A 17 15.20 -27.88 0.14
C LEU A 17 14.54 -27.08 -1.00
N ALA A 18 13.37 -26.49 -0.76
CA ALA A 18 12.68 -25.67 -1.74
C ALA A 18 13.53 -24.45 -2.16
N LEU A 19 14.18 -23.78 -1.19
CA LEU A 19 15.09 -22.67 -1.46
C LEU A 19 16.31 -23.13 -2.27
N ALA A 20 16.90 -24.27 -1.92
CA ALA A 20 18.04 -24.83 -2.65
C ALA A 20 17.68 -25.19 -4.08
N LEU A 21 16.55 -25.89 -4.29
CA LEU A 21 16.04 -26.24 -5.62
C LEU A 21 15.69 -25.00 -6.43
N LEU A 22 15.07 -24.00 -5.80
CA LEU A 22 14.76 -22.73 -6.44
C LEU A 22 16.04 -22.02 -6.88
N PHE A 23 17.07 -21.96 -6.03
CA PHE A 23 18.33 -21.32 -6.38
C PHE A 23 19.05 -22.05 -7.53
N VAL A 24 19.10 -23.38 -7.48
CA VAL A 24 19.68 -24.19 -8.57
C VAL A 24 18.90 -24.00 -9.88
N GLY A 25 17.56 -24.00 -9.81
CA GLY A 25 16.70 -23.74 -10.95
C GLY A 25 16.89 -22.33 -11.52
N LEU A 26 16.97 -21.32 -10.65
CA LEU A 26 17.22 -19.93 -11.04
C LEU A 26 18.59 -19.81 -11.73
N ALA A 27 19.65 -20.36 -11.15
CA ALA A 27 21.00 -20.36 -11.73
C ALA A 27 21.12 -21.18 -13.03
N GLY A 28 20.15 -22.05 -13.33
CA GLY A 28 20.02 -22.72 -14.63
C GLY A 28 19.29 -21.88 -15.69
N LEU A 29 18.54 -20.85 -15.28
CA LEU A 29 17.74 -19.99 -16.18
C LEU A 29 18.39 -18.61 -16.41
N ILE A 30 19.18 -18.11 -15.46
CA ILE A 30 19.90 -16.83 -15.51
C ILE A 30 21.36 -17.02 -15.07
N SER A 31 22.21 -16.00 -15.23
CA SER A 31 23.61 -16.13 -14.82
C SER A 31 23.76 -16.34 -13.31
N PHE A 32 24.78 -17.08 -12.89
CA PHE A 32 25.07 -17.32 -11.47
C PHE A 32 25.21 -16.01 -10.66
N GLY A 33 25.84 -14.99 -11.27
CA GLY A 33 26.02 -13.68 -10.63
C GLY A 33 24.69 -12.97 -10.37
N GLU A 34 23.77 -13.01 -11.33
CA GLU A 34 22.42 -12.44 -11.19
C GLU A 34 21.59 -13.25 -10.18
N ALA A 35 21.68 -14.58 -10.22
CA ALA A 35 21.02 -15.45 -9.24
C ALA A 35 21.49 -15.16 -7.81
N LEU A 36 22.79 -14.97 -7.61
CA LEU A 36 23.37 -14.59 -6.32
C LEU A 36 22.97 -13.16 -5.90
N ALA A 37 22.83 -12.23 -6.84
CA ALA A 37 22.32 -10.89 -6.55
C ALA A 37 20.85 -10.93 -6.08
N ALA A 38 20.00 -11.70 -6.77
CA ALA A 38 18.61 -11.91 -6.38
C ALA A 38 18.49 -12.56 -4.99
N LEU A 39 19.32 -13.57 -4.71
CA LEU A 39 19.34 -14.24 -3.40
C LEU A 39 19.76 -13.28 -2.27
N ARG A 40 20.81 -12.47 -2.47
CA ARG A 40 21.26 -11.48 -1.47
C ARG A 40 20.22 -10.40 -1.23
N TRP A 41 19.54 -9.93 -2.28
CA TRP A 41 18.44 -8.98 -2.17
C TRP A 41 17.26 -9.54 -1.39
N TRP A 42 16.82 -10.75 -1.74
CA TRP A 42 15.76 -11.46 -1.02
C TRP A 42 16.12 -11.66 0.46
N LEU A 43 17.36 -12.11 0.74
CA LEU A 43 17.84 -12.31 2.11
C LEU A 43 17.86 -10.99 2.89
N ALA A 44 18.32 -9.89 2.29
CA ALA A 44 18.31 -8.58 2.93
C ALA A 44 16.88 -8.18 3.34
N LEU A 45 15.89 -8.36 2.46
CA LEU A 45 14.48 -8.07 2.75
C LEU A 45 13.91 -8.96 3.85
N VAL A 46 14.21 -10.27 3.83
CA VAL A 46 13.79 -11.21 4.88
C VAL A 46 14.39 -10.84 6.23
N LEU A 47 15.69 -10.54 6.29
CA LEU A 47 16.37 -10.15 7.53
C LEU A 47 15.81 -8.83 8.09
N LEU A 48 15.58 -7.85 7.23
CA LEU A 48 14.94 -6.59 7.61
C LEU A 48 13.51 -6.81 8.14
N GLY A 49 12.72 -7.64 7.45
CA GLY A 49 11.36 -7.99 7.87
C GLY A 49 11.35 -8.71 9.24
N LEU A 50 12.21 -9.70 9.43
CA LEU A 50 12.35 -10.40 10.71
C LEU A 50 12.75 -9.44 11.84
N LEU A 51 13.64 -8.50 11.56
CA LEU A 51 14.07 -7.48 12.51
C LEU A 51 12.90 -6.58 12.92
N ALA A 52 12.07 -6.15 11.96
CA ALA A 52 10.91 -5.29 12.20
C ALA A 52 9.67 -6.02 12.75
N ALA A 53 9.63 -7.36 12.70
CA ALA A 53 8.43 -8.12 13.09
C ALA A 53 7.94 -7.84 14.52
N PRO A 54 8.79 -7.67 15.55
CA PRO A 54 8.32 -7.29 16.89
C PRO A 54 7.69 -5.89 16.95
N LEU A 55 8.25 -4.94 16.21
CA LEU A 55 7.67 -3.60 16.07
C LEU A 55 6.32 -3.68 15.34
N GLY A 56 6.23 -4.52 14.31
CA GLY A 56 4.99 -4.82 13.59
C GLY A 56 3.91 -5.37 14.51
N GLN A 57 4.24 -6.29 15.42
CA GLN A 57 3.28 -6.80 16.39
C GLN A 57 2.72 -5.71 17.31
N GLN A 58 3.52 -4.72 17.69
CA GLN A 58 3.05 -3.61 18.51
C GLN A 58 2.05 -2.73 17.74
N ILE A 59 2.32 -2.45 16.46
CA ILE A 59 1.48 -1.59 15.61
C ILE A 59 0.21 -2.32 15.15
N PHE A 60 0.36 -3.54 14.64
CA PHE A 60 -0.69 -4.36 14.04
C PHE A 60 -1.24 -5.41 15.02
N GLY A 61 -1.14 -5.13 16.33
CA GLY A 61 -1.41 -6.11 17.38
C GLY A 61 -2.83 -6.69 17.38
N ARG A 62 -3.79 -6.06 16.68
CA ARG A 62 -5.17 -6.53 16.57
C ARG A 62 -5.38 -7.44 15.36
N LEU A 63 -4.49 -7.39 14.38
CA LEU A 63 -4.50 -8.31 13.25
C LEU A 63 -4.18 -9.73 13.73
N ALA A 64 -4.76 -10.72 13.04
CA ALA A 64 -4.58 -12.11 13.37
C ALA A 64 -3.15 -12.59 13.07
N ASP A 65 -2.47 -11.97 12.09
CA ASP A 65 -1.08 -12.20 11.74
C ASP A 65 -0.07 -11.33 12.50
N LYS A 66 -0.54 -10.44 13.39
CA LYS A 66 0.29 -9.45 14.10
C LYS A 66 1.14 -8.57 13.17
N GLY A 67 0.70 -8.36 11.94
CA GLY A 67 1.39 -7.54 10.95
C GLY A 67 2.59 -8.22 10.28
N TYR A 68 2.79 -9.53 10.46
CA TYR A 68 3.95 -10.23 9.88
C TYR A 68 4.00 -10.12 8.34
N ALA A 69 2.85 -10.15 7.66
CA ALA A 69 2.78 -9.97 6.20
C ALA A 69 3.30 -8.60 5.72
N PHE A 70 3.28 -7.59 6.59
CA PHE A 70 3.71 -6.23 6.29
C PHE A 70 5.11 -5.91 6.85
N SER A 71 5.77 -6.88 7.48
CA SER A 71 7.04 -6.69 8.19
C SER A 71 8.16 -6.12 7.30
N LYS A 72 8.24 -6.56 6.05
CA LYS A 72 9.24 -6.08 5.08
C LYS A 72 8.98 -4.63 4.67
N MET A 73 7.72 -4.26 4.44
CA MET A 73 7.31 -2.88 4.14
C MET A 73 7.58 -1.97 5.33
N LEU A 74 7.22 -2.42 6.54
CA LEU A 74 7.51 -1.71 7.78
C LEU A 74 9.01 -1.47 7.94
N ALA A 75 9.82 -2.51 7.71
CA ALA A 75 11.27 -2.42 7.84
C ALA A 75 11.86 -1.40 6.85
N LEU A 76 11.44 -1.43 5.58
CA LEU A 76 11.91 -0.48 4.58
C LEU A 76 11.44 0.94 4.83
N LEU A 77 10.18 1.13 5.26
CA LEU A 77 9.66 2.45 5.59
C LEU A 77 10.44 3.08 6.74
N VAL A 78 10.58 2.36 7.85
CA VAL A 78 11.25 2.87 9.06
C VAL A 78 12.75 3.07 8.80
N THR A 79 13.43 2.06 8.23
CA THR A 79 14.87 2.16 7.98
C THR A 79 15.18 3.21 6.92
N GLY A 80 14.40 3.24 5.83
CA GLY A 80 14.53 4.23 4.77
C GLY A 80 14.29 5.65 5.28
N TYR A 81 13.25 5.84 6.10
CA TYR A 81 12.96 7.14 6.72
C TYR A 81 14.10 7.61 7.64
N LEU A 82 14.56 6.75 8.54
CA LEU A 82 15.66 7.10 9.46
C LEU A 82 16.95 7.39 8.70
N TYR A 83 17.27 6.59 7.68
CA TYR A 83 18.43 6.80 6.82
C TYR A 83 18.37 8.14 6.08
N TRP A 84 17.23 8.43 5.45
CA TRP A 84 16.99 9.67 4.72
C TRP A 84 16.98 10.90 5.65
N LEU A 85 16.23 10.86 6.75
CA LEU A 85 16.05 11.99 7.65
C LEU A 85 17.37 12.37 8.32
N LEU A 86 18.07 11.40 8.91
CA LEU A 86 19.35 11.66 9.57
C LEU A 86 20.42 12.06 8.55
N GLY A 87 20.38 11.52 7.33
CA GLY A 87 21.25 11.97 6.26
C GLY A 87 20.93 13.39 5.78
N SER A 88 19.66 13.80 5.80
CA SER A 88 19.22 15.16 5.44
C SER A 88 19.66 16.21 6.47
N PHE A 89 19.79 15.82 7.73
CA PHE A 89 20.34 16.67 8.78
C PHE A 89 21.87 16.59 8.91
N GLY A 90 22.53 15.74 8.09
CA GLY A 90 23.99 15.57 8.12
C GLY A 90 24.52 14.68 9.25
N PHE A 91 23.65 13.98 9.99
CA PHE A 91 24.07 13.01 11.02
C PHE A 91 24.57 11.69 10.43
N LEU A 92 24.07 11.30 9.25
CA LEU A 92 24.50 10.11 8.52
C LEU A 92 25.04 10.47 7.14
N ALA A 93 26.10 9.78 6.73
CA ALA A 93 26.55 9.80 5.34
C ALA A 93 25.72 8.82 4.50
N ASN A 94 25.50 9.14 3.21
CA ASN A 94 24.83 8.24 2.28
C ASN A 94 25.81 7.15 1.79
N ASN A 95 26.11 6.21 2.67
CA ASN A 95 27.00 5.07 2.40
C ASN A 95 26.55 3.83 3.19
N LEU A 96 27.29 2.73 3.05
CA LEU A 96 26.98 1.47 3.75
C LEU A 96 26.94 1.64 5.28
N GLY A 97 27.84 2.45 5.84
CA GLY A 97 27.89 2.72 7.28
C GLY A 97 26.62 3.40 7.78
N GLY A 98 26.13 4.42 7.06
CA GLY A 98 24.86 5.07 7.36
C GLY A 98 23.67 4.12 7.23
N ALA A 99 23.66 3.26 6.20
CA ALA A 99 22.61 2.27 6.00
C ALA A 99 22.56 1.25 7.14
N VAL A 100 23.72 0.71 7.55
CA VAL A 100 23.83 -0.21 8.70
C VAL A 100 23.42 0.47 10.00
N PHE A 101 23.78 1.74 10.21
CA PHE A 101 23.35 2.49 11.39
C PHE A 101 21.83 2.64 11.46
N ALA A 102 21.17 2.95 10.34
CA ALA A 102 19.71 2.99 10.28
C ALA A 102 19.07 1.62 10.61
N VAL A 103 19.67 0.52 10.17
CA VAL A 103 19.24 -0.84 10.56
C VAL A 103 19.42 -1.08 12.07
N LEU A 104 20.50 -0.59 12.67
CA LEU A 104 20.70 -0.66 14.13
C LEU A 104 19.65 0.13 14.91
N LEU A 105 19.20 1.28 14.39
CA LEU A 105 18.08 2.02 14.99
C LEU A 105 16.77 1.23 14.89
N LEU A 106 16.48 0.60 13.75
CA LEU A 106 15.34 -0.32 13.64
C LEU A 106 15.45 -1.48 14.64
N ALA A 107 16.64 -2.04 14.83
CA ALA A 107 16.89 -3.07 15.83
C ALA A 107 16.61 -2.58 17.26
N ALA A 108 17.04 -1.36 17.59
CA ALA A 108 16.79 -0.75 18.89
C ALA A 108 15.29 -0.51 19.14
N LEU A 109 14.55 -0.01 18.13
CA LEU A 109 13.09 0.16 18.19
C LEU A 109 12.37 -1.18 18.37
N SER A 110 12.80 -2.21 17.64
CA SER A 110 12.21 -3.55 17.73
C SER A 110 12.53 -4.24 19.05
N TYR A 111 13.73 -4.04 19.59
CA TYR A 111 14.09 -4.48 20.94
C TYR A 111 13.25 -3.77 22.01
N TRP A 112 13.06 -2.46 21.89
CA TRP A 112 12.17 -1.70 22.78
C TRP A 112 10.72 -2.22 22.73
N ALA A 113 10.21 -2.53 21.54
CA ALA A 113 8.89 -3.15 21.36
C ALA A 113 8.80 -4.52 22.08
N LEU A 114 9.84 -5.37 21.96
CA LEU A 114 9.91 -6.64 22.69
C LEU A 114 9.89 -6.46 24.21
N ARG A 115 10.53 -5.41 24.74
CA ARG A 115 10.57 -5.12 26.18
C ARG A 115 9.22 -4.63 26.72
N ARG A 116 8.39 -4.01 25.89
CA ARG A 116 7.02 -3.60 26.26
C ARG A 116 6.07 -4.79 26.40
N GLN A 117 6.30 -5.89 25.67
CA GLN A 117 5.46 -7.09 25.70
C GLN A 117 6.32 -8.37 25.73
N PRO A 118 7.06 -8.63 26.83
CA PRO A 118 8.00 -9.74 26.89
C PRO A 118 7.28 -11.09 26.71
N GLY A 119 7.85 -11.97 25.87
CA GLY A 119 7.30 -13.30 25.59
C GLY A 119 6.12 -13.35 24.62
N SER A 120 5.43 -12.22 24.37
CA SER A 120 4.26 -12.13 23.48
C SER A 120 4.61 -12.54 22.04
N PHE A 121 5.69 -11.99 21.48
CA PHE A 121 6.12 -12.30 20.11
C PHE A 121 6.55 -13.76 19.96
N ARG A 122 7.37 -14.25 20.89
CA ARG A 122 7.86 -15.63 20.87
C ARG A 122 6.72 -16.63 20.98
N GLY A 123 5.79 -16.42 21.92
CA GLY A 123 4.63 -17.28 22.09
C GLY A 123 3.70 -17.27 20.87
N TRP A 124 3.51 -16.10 20.26
CA TRP A 124 2.75 -15.99 19.01
C TRP A 124 3.44 -16.76 17.86
N LEU A 125 4.75 -16.59 17.68
CA LEU A 125 5.54 -17.26 16.64
C LEU A 125 5.52 -18.78 16.80
N GLU A 126 5.65 -19.29 18.02
CA GLU A 126 5.58 -20.72 18.31
C GLU A 126 4.19 -21.32 17.97
N THR A 127 3.14 -20.51 18.08
CA THR A 127 1.75 -20.92 17.81
C THR A 127 1.32 -20.74 16.35
N ASN A 128 1.92 -19.79 15.62
CA ASN A 128 1.51 -19.37 14.26
C ASN A 128 2.65 -19.53 13.24
N TRP A 129 3.59 -20.45 13.48
CA TRP A 129 4.72 -20.69 12.58
C TRP A 129 4.29 -21.05 11.16
N ASP A 130 3.20 -21.80 11.02
CA ASP A 130 2.57 -22.16 9.74
C ASP A 130 2.18 -20.93 8.92
N GLN A 131 1.63 -19.91 9.59
CA GLN A 131 1.29 -18.65 8.96
C GLN A 131 2.54 -17.86 8.53
N VAL A 132 3.56 -17.79 9.39
CA VAL A 132 4.84 -17.15 9.06
C VAL A 132 5.48 -17.81 7.84
N LEU A 133 5.53 -19.15 7.84
CA LEU A 133 6.05 -19.92 6.72
C LEU A 133 5.25 -19.67 5.44
N MET A 134 3.91 -19.67 5.50
CA MET A 134 3.08 -19.39 4.33
C MET A 134 3.34 -17.99 3.76
N THR A 135 3.42 -16.97 4.62
CA THR A 135 3.75 -15.60 4.20
C THR A 135 5.11 -15.54 3.50
N GLU A 136 6.13 -16.21 4.05
CA GLU A 136 7.46 -16.25 3.42
C GLU A 136 7.48 -17.03 2.11
N LEU A 137 6.74 -18.13 2.01
CA LEU A 137 6.62 -18.90 0.77
C LEU A 137 5.90 -18.10 -0.33
N VAL A 138 4.82 -17.38 0.01
CA VAL A 138 4.12 -16.47 -0.91
C VAL A 138 5.08 -15.38 -1.39
N PHE A 139 5.76 -14.71 -0.46
CA PHE A 139 6.73 -13.68 -0.79
C PHE A 139 7.86 -14.20 -1.69
N MET A 140 8.44 -15.35 -1.33
CA MET A 140 9.52 -16.00 -2.08
C MET A 140 9.06 -16.37 -3.51
N ALA A 141 7.89 -17.00 -3.65
CA ALA A 141 7.36 -17.41 -4.93
C ALA A 141 7.08 -16.21 -5.86
N LEU A 142 6.46 -15.16 -5.33
CA LEU A 142 6.20 -13.94 -6.10
C LEU A 142 7.49 -13.20 -6.47
N PHE A 143 8.44 -13.08 -5.53
CA PHE A 143 9.70 -12.39 -5.78
C PHE A 143 10.52 -13.09 -6.86
N PHE A 144 10.82 -14.38 -6.70
CA PHE A 144 11.63 -15.10 -7.67
C PHE A 144 10.87 -15.36 -8.98
N GLY A 145 9.55 -15.51 -8.94
CA GLY A 145 8.72 -15.53 -10.15
C GLY A 145 8.89 -14.25 -10.95
N TRP A 146 8.84 -13.07 -10.30
CA TRP A 146 9.02 -11.80 -10.99
C TRP A 146 10.48 -11.50 -11.38
N VAL A 147 11.47 -12.02 -10.64
CA VAL A 147 12.88 -12.00 -11.08
C VAL A 147 13.02 -12.72 -12.42
N LEU A 148 12.40 -13.88 -12.59
CA LEU A 148 12.44 -14.62 -13.86
C LEU A 148 11.77 -13.83 -15.00
N VAL A 149 10.63 -13.18 -14.74
CA VAL A 149 9.96 -12.30 -15.72
C VAL A 149 10.88 -11.15 -16.13
N ARG A 150 11.47 -10.44 -15.16
CA ARG A 150 12.39 -9.32 -15.45
C ARG A 150 13.66 -9.76 -16.16
N ALA A 151 14.16 -10.97 -15.88
CA ALA A 151 15.32 -11.51 -16.57
C ALA A 151 15.09 -11.77 -18.07
N GLN A 152 13.83 -11.98 -18.51
CA GLN A 152 13.51 -12.11 -19.94
C GLN A 152 13.51 -10.76 -20.67
N ASN A 153 13.29 -9.64 -19.95
CA ASN A 153 13.31 -8.30 -20.52
C ASN A 153 13.96 -7.30 -19.56
N PRO A 154 15.27 -7.40 -19.29
CA PRO A 154 15.94 -6.61 -18.26
C PRO A 154 16.26 -5.18 -18.71
N SER A 155 15.97 -4.83 -19.97
CA SER A 155 16.33 -3.53 -20.56
C SER A 155 15.66 -2.35 -19.85
N ILE A 156 16.44 -1.28 -19.67
CA ILE A 156 16.09 -0.02 -18.98
C ILE A 156 16.17 1.17 -19.96
N THR A 157 16.08 0.92 -21.26
CA THR A 157 16.36 1.93 -22.30
C THR A 157 15.12 2.61 -22.90
N ALA A 158 13.92 2.20 -22.51
CA ALA A 158 12.67 2.66 -23.11
C ALA A 158 11.78 3.36 -22.09
N THR A 159 10.85 4.18 -22.59
CA THR A 159 9.85 4.93 -21.81
C THR A 159 10.50 5.78 -20.71
N GLU A 160 9.98 5.74 -19.49
CA GLU A 160 10.45 6.53 -18.36
C GLU A 160 11.61 5.87 -17.60
N LYS A 161 11.91 4.60 -17.87
CA LYS A 161 12.96 3.83 -17.17
C LYS A 161 14.34 4.51 -17.16
N PRO A 162 14.82 5.15 -18.26
CA PRO A 162 16.10 5.86 -18.21
C PRO A 162 16.13 6.98 -17.18
N MET A 163 15.01 7.70 -17.02
CA MET A 163 14.88 8.79 -16.05
C MET A 163 14.91 8.23 -14.62
N GLU A 164 14.12 7.21 -14.34
CA GLU A 164 14.07 6.55 -13.04
C GLU A 164 15.41 5.93 -12.65
N PHE A 165 16.11 5.33 -13.61
CA PHE A 165 17.43 4.77 -13.41
C PHE A 165 18.47 5.86 -13.11
N ALA A 166 18.37 7.02 -13.75
CA ALA A 166 19.23 8.15 -13.45
C ALA A 166 18.93 8.75 -12.05
N PHE A 167 17.67 8.78 -11.60
CA PHE A 167 17.35 9.11 -10.20
C PHE A 167 17.97 8.11 -9.22
N LEU A 168 17.82 6.79 -9.46
CA LEU A 168 18.42 5.76 -8.62
C LEU A 168 19.95 5.90 -8.54
N ASN A 169 20.62 6.16 -9.66
CA ASN A 169 22.06 6.37 -9.71
C ASN A 169 22.48 7.64 -8.96
N SER A 170 21.78 8.75 -9.14
CA SER A 170 22.14 9.99 -8.46
C SER A 170 21.95 9.90 -6.96
N ILE A 171 20.88 9.25 -6.50
CA ILE A 171 20.68 8.95 -5.08
C ILE A 171 21.80 8.07 -4.56
N SER A 172 22.23 7.05 -5.31
CA SER A 172 23.29 6.15 -4.85
C SER A 172 24.68 6.81 -4.85
N ARG A 173 24.89 7.84 -5.68
CA ARG A 173 26.18 8.56 -5.80
C ARG A 173 26.27 9.83 -4.97
N SER A 174 25.14 10.43 -4.60
CA SER A 174 25.12 11.66 -3.78
C SER A 174 25.66 11.36 -2.38
N PRO A 175 26.60 12.15 -1.83
CA PRO A 175 27.20 11.86 -0.53
C PRO A 175 26.25 12.12 0.66
N GLN A 176 25.22 12.93 0.45
CA GLN A 176 24.25 13.37 1.46
C GLN A 176 22.86 13.56 0.83
N PHE A 177 21.85 13.82 1.66
CA PHE A 177 20.49 14.15 1.23
C PHE A 177 20.17 15.65 1.48
N PRO A 178 19.40 16.31 0.60
CA PRO A 178 18.74 15.77 -0.59
C PRO A 178 19.74 15.44 -1.72
N PRO A 179 19.42 14.45 -2.57
CA PRO A 179 20.31 13.99 -3.63
C PRO A 179 20.39 15.02 -4.77
N SER A 180 21.51 15.05 -5.50
CA SER A 180 21.69 15.93 -6.65
C SER A 180 20.71 15.60 -7.78
N ASP A 181 20.23 16.61 -8.47
CA ASP A 181 19.41 16.43 -9.67
C ASP A 181 20.30 15.99 -10.85
N PRO A 182 20.00 14.87 -11.54
CA PRO A 182 20.80 14.42 -12.67
C PRO A 182 20.69 15.26 -13.94
N TRP A 183 19.65 16.11 -14.07
CA TRP A 183 19.39 16.96 -15.24
C TRP A 183 19.72 18.42 -14.96
N LEU A 184 19.60 18.86 -13.71
CA LEU A 184 19.79 20.25 -13.32
C LEU A 184 20.95 20.41 -12.31
N SER A 185 22.17 20.55 -12.85
CA SER A 185 23.40 20.70 -12.05
C SER A 185 23.30 21.81 -11.00
N GLY A 186 23.68 21.48 -9.76
CA GLY A 186 23.66 22.41 -8.62
C GLY A 186 22.34 22.41 -7.84
N PHE A 187 21.32 21.68 -8.31
CA PHE A 187 20.03 21.55 -7.64
C PHE A 187 19.82 20.13 -7.10
N SER A 188 18.83 19.97 -6.24
CA SER A 188 18.37 18.66 -5.75
C SER A 188 17.18 18.15 -6.53
N ILE A 189 16.98 16.83 -6.56
CA ILE A 189 15.81 16.20 -7.19
C ILE A 189 14.52 16.82 -6.65
N SER A 190 13.71 17.42 -7.55
CA SER A 190 12.36 17.89 -7.25
C SER A 190 11.31 16.91 -7.78
N TYR A 191 11.32 15.69 -7.23
CA TYR A 191 10.44 14.58 -7.60
C TYR A 191 10.15 13.65 -6.41
N TYR A 192 9.25 12.68 -6.56
CA TYR A 192 8.96 11.68 -5.54
C TYR A 192 10.09 10.65 -5.45
N TYR A 193 11.12 10.95 -4.65
CA TYR A 193 12.36 10.17 -4.67
C TYR A 193 12.51 9.13 -3.54
N PHE A 194 11.53 8.98 -2.64
CA PHE A 194 11.69 8.13 -1.46
C PHE A 194 11.87 6.64 -1.77
N GLY A 195 11.10 6.11 -2.73
CA GLY A 195 11.19 4.71 -3.13
C GLY A 195 12.56 4.37 -3.73
N TYR A 196 13.21 5.33 -4.39
CA TYR A 196 14.57 5.19 -4.89
C TYR A 196 15.61 5.20 -3.76
N VAL A 197 15.38 5.97 -2.67
CA VAL A 197 16.21 5.89 -1.46
C VAL A 197 16.12 4.51 -0.82
N MET A 198 14.91 3.95 -0.69
CA MET A 198 14.73 2.59 -0.17
C MET A 198 15.41 1.55 -1.08
N THR A 199 15.28 1.72 -2.40
CA THR A 199 15.91 0.85 -3.40
C THR A 199 17.44 0.89 -3.30
N GLY A 200 18.04 2.08 -3.24
CA GLY A 200 19.48 2.27 -3.05
C GLY A 200 19.97 1.72 -1.71
N LEU A 201 19.17 1.85 -0.64
CA LEU A 201 19.47 1.28 0.67
C LEU A 201 19.57 -0.25 0.61
N VAL A 202 18.58 -0.92 0.00
CA VAL A 202 18.60 -2.38 -0.16
C VAL A 202 19.75 -2.82 -1.08
N ALA A 203 20.01 -2.08 -2.16
CA ALA A 203 21.13 -2.35 -3.06
C ALA A 203 22.47 -2.34 -2.33
N ARG A 204 22.71 -1.36 -1.45
CA ARG A 204 23.93 -1.31 -0.62
C ARG A 204 24.01 -2.48 0.36
N LEU A 205 22.94 -2.77 1.09
CA LEU A 205 22.91 -3.87 2.06
C LEU A 205 23.09 -5.24 1.40
N ALA A 206 22.54 -5.43 0.20
CA ALA A 206 22.67 -6.64 -0.59
C ALA A 206 23.97 -6.70 -1.42
N ALA A 207 24.75 -5.60 -1.47
CA ALA A 207 25.90 -5.40 -2.35
C ALA A 207 25.59 -5.68 -3.84
N VAL A 208 24.49 -5.12 -4.33
CA VAL A 208 24.02 -5.21 -5.72
C VAL A 208 24.22 -3.86 -6.40
N ASN A 209 24.71 -3.87 -7.64
CA ASN A 209 24.87 -2.66 -8.46
C ASN A 209 23.53 -2.16 -9.01
N GLU A 210 23.47 -0.89 -9.38
CA GLU A 210 22.24 -0.18 -9.72
C GLU A 210 21.44 -0.81 -10.88
N PRO A 211 22.03 -1.28 -12.00
CA PRO A 211 21.26 -1.89 -13.09
C PRO A 211 20.49 -3.14 -12.67
N ILE A 212 21.11 -3.98 -11.83
CA ILE A 212 20.46 -5.17 -11.28
C ILE A 212 19.48 -4.77 -10.19
N ALA A 213 19.85 -3.81 -9.33
CA ALA A 213 18.98 -3.30 -8.28
C ALA A 213 17.66 -2.72 -8.82
N PHE A 214 17.69 -2.02 -9.97
CA PHE A 214 16.48 -1.52 -10.63
C PHE A 214 15.50 -2.67 -10.92
N ASN A 215 15.98 -3.75 -11.54
CA ASN A 215 15.16 -4.91 -11.88
C ASN A 215 14.69 -5.69 -10.64
N LEU A 216 15.55 -5.84 -9.63
CA LEU A 216 15.19 -6.49 -8.36
C LEU A 216 14.22 -5.66 -7.52
N ALA A 217 14.25 -4.33 -7.65
CA ALA A 217 13.28 -3.44 -7.04
C ALA A 217 11.88 -3.67 -7.62
N VAL A 218 11.74 -3.78 -8.96
CA VAL A 218 10.46 -4.15 -9.59
C VAL A 218 9.94 -5.49 -9.05
N ALA A 219 10.81 -6.49 -8.93
CA ALA A 219 10.45 -7.80 -8.36
C ALA A 219 10.03 -7.72 -6.88
N TRP A 220 10.71 -6.88 -6.08
CA TRP A 220 10.30 -6.59 -4.71
C TRP A 220 8.95 -5.89 -4.65
N LEU A 221 8.69 -4.89 -5.49
CA LEU A 221 7.41 -4.17 -5.50
C LEU A 221 6.26 -5.12 -5.87
N PHE A 222 6.46 -6.01 -6.84
CA PHE A 222 5.48 -7.05 -7.18
C PHE A 222 5.21 -7.98 -6.01
N ALA A 223 6.26 -8.55 -5.41
CA ALA A 223 6.16 -9.48 -4.28
C ALA A 223 5.61 -8.83 -3.01
N GLY A 224 5.99 -7.58 -2.74
CA GLY A 224 5.50 -6.78 -1.64
C GLY A 224 4.02 -6.47 -1.82
N THR A 225 3.61 -6.06 -3.02
CA THR A 225 2.20 -5.82 -3.33
C THR A 225 1.37 -7.10 -3.14
N GLY A 226 1.82 -8.23 -3.69
CA GLY A 226 1.11 -9.50 -3.51
C GLY A 226 1.09 -10.00 -2.06
N THR A 227 2.19 -9.88 -1.33
CA THR A 227 2.25 -10.30 0.09
C THR A 227 1.40 -9.38 0.98
N GLY A 228 1.35 -8.08 0.68
CA GLY A 228 0.45 -7.14 1.36
C GLY A 228 -1.02 -7.47 1.11
N ALA A 229 -1.38 -7.82 -0.13
CA ALA A 229 -2.74 -8.22 -0.49
C ALA A 229 -3.14 -9.54 0.19
N PHE A 230 -2.22 -10.52 0.21
CA PHE A 230 -2.37 -11.76 0.98
C PHE A 230 -2.65 -11.46 2.45
N GLY A 231 -1.79 -10.65 3.09
CA GLY A 231 -1.92 -10.28 4.49
C GLY A 231 -3.25 -9.58 4.80
N LEU A 232 -3.66 -8.63 3.96
CA LEU A 232 -4.88 -7.86 4.15
C LEU A 232 -6.12 -8.76 4.07
N VAL A 233 -6.26 -9.55 2.99
CA VAL A 233 -7.41 -10.43 2.79
C VAL A 233 -7.45 -11.54 3.84
N HIS A 234 -6.30 -12.11 4.20
CA HIS A 234 -6.22 -13.11 5.26
C HIS A 234 -6.71 -12.55 6.60
N ASN A 235 -6.27 -11.35 6.98
CA ASN A 235 -6.71 -10.71 8.23
C ASN A 235 -8.17 -10.25 8.20
N LEU A 236 -8.68 -9.84 7.05
CA LEU A 236 -10.09 -9.47 6.89
C LEU A 236 -11.03 -10.67 7.11
N LEU A 237 -10.63 -11.87 6.66
CA LEU A 237 -11.49 -13.05 6.65
C LEU A 237 -11.28 -14.01 7.83
N ARG A 238 -10.10 -14.01 8.46
CA ARG A 238 -9.77 -14.91 9.59
C ARG A 238 -10.65 -14.77 10.85
N PRO A 239 -11.25 -13.61 11.19
CA PRO A 239 -12.15 -13.49 12.34
C PRO A 239 -13.42 -14.37 12.29
N ALA A 240 -13.75 -14.96 11.14
CA ALA A 240 -14.87 -15.89 11.03
C ALA A 240 -14.53 -17.27 11.64
N GLY A 241 -14.95 -17.53 12.88
CA GLY A 241 -14.58 -18.66 13.75
C GLY A 241 -14.89 -20.09 13.29
N ARG A 242 -15.13 -20.37 12.00
CA ARG A 242 -15.36 -21.72 11.46
C ARG A 242 -14.13 -22.21 10.67
N GLN A 243 -13.75 -23.48 10.83
CA GLN A 243 -12.60 -24.08 10.13
C GLN A 243 -12.71 -23.99 8.59
N GLN A 244 -13.93 -24.12 8.05
CA GLN A 244 -14.20 -23.94 6.62
C GLN A 244 -13.95 -22.49 6.15
N ALA A 245 -14.29 -21.51 6.99
CA ALA A 245 -14.02 -20.09 6.70
C ALA A 245 -12.52 -19.78 6.69
N ARG A 246 -11.71 -20.47 7.51
CA ARG A 246 -10.25 -20.35 7.49
C ARG A 246 -9.62 -20.85 6.19
N ARG A 247 -10.09 -21.98 5.65
CA ARG A 247 -9.61 -22.51 4.36
C ARG A 247 -9.96 -21.57 3.20
N LEU A 248 -11.19 -21.07 3.18
CA LEU A 248 -11.63 -20.10 2.20
C LEU A 248 -10.84 -18.79 2.30
N ALA A 249 -10.58 -18.31 3.53
CA ALA A 249 -9.75 -17.13 3.76
C ALA A 249 -8.34 -17.30 3.19
N GLY A 250 -7.71 -18.45 3.40
CA GLY A 250 -6.39 -18.75 2.82
C GLY A 250 -6.41 -18.78 1.29
N ALA A 251 -7.42 -19.45 0.69
CA ALA A 251 -7.55 -19.52 -0.77
C ALA A 251 -7.78 -18.14 -1.41
N LEU A 252 -8.66 -17.33 -0.83
CA LEU A 252 -8.93 -15.97 -1.29
C LEU A 252 -7.73 -15.04 -1.08
N ALA A 253 -6.97 -15.22 0.01
CA ALA A 253 -5.75 -14.47 0.24
C ALA A 253 -4.66 -14.83 -0.80
N LEU A 254 -4.52 -16.10 -1.15
CA LEU A 254 -3.61 -16.54 -2.23
C LEU A 254 -4.05 -15.99 -3.59
N LEU A 255 -5.36 -16.00 -3.88
CA LEU A 255 -5.90 -15.38 -5.08
C LEU A 255 -5.58 -13.89 -5.11
N ALA A 256 -5.80 -13.16 -4.02
CA ALA A 256 -5.50 -11.73 -3.92
C ALA A 256 -4.00 -11.43 -4.09
N ALA A 257 -3.12 -12.32 -3.61
CA ALA A 257 -1.68 -12.18 -3.76
C ALA A 257 -1.21 -12.11 -5.22
N ILE A 258 -1.96 -12.77 -6.12
CA ILE A 258 -1.68 -12.82 -7.55
C ILE A 258 -2.53 -11.78 -8.29
N ALA A 259 -3.82 -11.71 -7.97
CA ALA A 259 -4.81 -10.91 -8.68
C ALA A 259 -4.58 -9.40 -8.51
N ILE A 260 -4.10 -8.93 -7.35
CA ILE A 260 -3.90 -7.49 -7.14
C ILE A 260 -2.71 -6.94 -7.94
N PRO A 261 -1.50 -7.54 -7.89
CA PRO A 261 -0.40 -7.10 -8.76
C PRO A 261 -0.70 -7.26 -10.25
N LEU A 262 -1.52 -8.24 -10.63
CA LEU A 262 -1.91 -8.49 -12.04
C LEU A 262 -3.27 -7.88 -12.39
N ALA A 263 -3.81 -6.99 -11.55
CA ALA A 263 -5.05 -6.30 -11.87
C ALA A 263 -4.83 -5.35 -13.04
N GLY A 264 -5.73 -5.41 -14.02
CA GLY A 264 -5.86 -4.46 -15.10
C GLY A 264 -7.29 -4.02 -15.36
N ASN A 265 -7.60 -3.70 -16.61
CA ASN A 265 -8.91 -3.22 -17.02
C ASN A 265 -9.59 -4.17 -18.02
N LEU A 266 -10.78 -3.79 -18.51
CA LEU A 266 -11.55 -4.64 -19.43
C LEU A 266 -11.05 -4.58 -20.88
N GLU A 267 -10.07 -3.74 -21.23
CA GLU A 267 -9.63 -3.56 -22.61
C GLU A 267 -9.12 -4.87 -23.21
N ILE A 268 -8.37 -5.69 -22.46
CA ILE A 268 -7.85 -6.96 -22.97
C ILE A 268 -8.99 -7.91 -23.39
N LEU A 269 -10.10 -7.92 -22.64
CA LEU A 269 -11.27 -8.73 -23.00
C LEU A 269 -11.97 -8.18 -24.25
N LEU A 270 -12.02 -6.85 -24.39
CA LEU A 270 -12.58 -6.18 -25.55
C LEU A 270 -11.72 -6.39 -26.80
N GLU A 271 -10.40 -6.32 -26.68
CA GLU A 271 -9.43 -6.63 -27.73
C GLU A 271 -9.65 -8.04 -28.29
N VAL A 272 -9.76 -9.04 -27.40
CA VAL A 272 -10.01 -10.43 -27.79
C VAL A 272 -11.38 -10.57 -28.45
N ALA A 273 -12.42 -9.92 -27.92
CA ALA A 273 -13.76 -9.94 -28.51
C ALA A 273 -13.78 -9.32 -29.91
N HIS A 274 -13.17 -8.14 -30.09
CA HIS A 274 -13.05 -7.45 -31.37
C HIS A 274 -12.34 -8.32 -32.41
N ALA A 275 -11.17 -8.87 -32.04
CA ALA A 275 -10.39 -9.74 -32.92
C ALA A 275 -11.14 -11.01 -33.34
N ASN A 276 -12.12 -11.46 -32.55
CA ASN A 276 -12.94 -12.65 -32.85
C ASN A 276 -14.28 -12.31 -33.52
N GLY A 277 -14.45 -11.09 -34.08
CA GLY A 277 -15.66 -10.75 -34.82
C GLY A 277 -16.88 -10.46 -33.93
N VAL A 278 -16.70 -10.24 -32.63
CA VAL A 278 -17.81 -9.96 -31.71
C VAL A 278 -18.16 -8.48 -31.75
N GLY A 279 -19.46 -8.15 -31.76
CA GLY A 279 -19.96 -6.77 -31.72
C GLY A 279 -20.08 -6.10 -33.10
N SER A 280 -20.93 -5.07 -33.20
CA SER A 280 -21.15 -4.35 -34.45
C SER A 280 -20.15 -3.20 -34.63
N ALA A 281 -20.00 -2.68 -35.85
CA ALA A 281 -19.15 -1.52 -36.12
C ALA A 281 -19.56 -0.30 -35.28
N GLU A 282 -20.86 -0.10 -35.06
CA GLU A 282 -21.39 0.98 -34.23
C GLU A 282 -21.04 0.78 -32.75
N THR A 283 -20.96 -0.46 -32.28
CA THR A 283 -20.59 -0.76 -30.88
C THR A 283 -19.14 -0.36 -30.62
N TRP A 284 -18.24 -0.72 -31.55
CA TRP A 284 -16.82 -0.40 -31.46
C TRP A 284 -16.54 1.10 -31.65
N ALA A 285 -17.22 1.73 -32.60
CA ALA A 285 -17.19 3.18 -32.75
C ALA A 285 -17.73 3.91 -31.51
N TRP A 286 -18.76 3.36 -30.84
CA TRP A 286 -19.27 3.88 -29.59
C TRP A 286 -18.29 3.70 -28.42
N LEU A 287 -17.62 2.56 -28.29
CA LEU A 287 -16.57 2.36 -27.29
C LEU A 287 -15.42 3.37 -27.49
N ASP A 288 -15.08 3.65 -28.75
CA ASP A 288 -14.05 4.61 -29.16
C ASP A 288 -12.73 4.37 -28.43
N ILE A 289 -12.26 3.13 -28.47
CA ILE A 289 -10.94 2.74 -28.01
C ILE A 289 -10.06 2.65 -29.25
N GLU A 290 -8.96 3.39 -29.26
CA GLU A 290 -8.05 3.44 -30.40
C GLU A 290 -7.57 2.02 -30.80
N ASP A 291 -7.32 1.80 -32.10
CA ASP A 291 -7.05 0.51 -32.75
C ASP A 291 -8.23 -0.47 -32.83
N ILE A 292 -9.23 -0.37 -31.96
CA ILE A 292 -10.41 -1.25 -31.95
C ILE A 292 -11.74 -0.49 -32.11
N ASN A 293 -11.70 0.77 -32.57
CA ASN A 293 -12.89 1.60 -32.82
C ASN A 293 -13.47 1.44 -34.23
N GLY A 294 -12.86 0.59 -35.07
CA GLY A 294 -13.38 0.20 -36.38
C GLY A 294 -14.20 -1.08 -36.35
N PRO A 295 -14.83 -1.47 -37.48
CA PRO A 295 -15.51 -2.76 -37.59
C PRO A 295 -14.53 -3.90 -37.24
N PRO A 296 -15.02 -4.97 -36.58
CA PRO A 296 -14.16 -6.09 -36.26
C PRO A 296 -13.68 -6.76 -37.55
N PRO A 297 -12.51 -7.43 -37.54
CA PRO A 297 -11.96 -8.08 -38.73
C PRO A 297 -12.94 -9.11 -39.30
N ASP A 298 -13.06 -9.17 -40.62
CA ASP A 298 -13.82 -10.22 -41.29
C ASP A 298 -13.09 -11.55 -41.10
N GLN A 299 -13.75 -12.53 -40.47
CA GLN A 299 -13.19 -13.85 -40.19
C GLN A 299 -12.83 -14.64 -41.47
N THR A 300 -13.30 -14.19 -42.65
CA THR A 300 -12.94 -14.79 -43.95
C THR A 300 -11.61 -14.28 -44.51
N THR A 301 -11.13 -13.13 -44.02
CA THR A 301 -9.80 -12.61 -44.33
C THR A 301 -8.82 -13.06 -43.26
N GLU A 302 -7.72 -13.73 -43.65
CA GLU A 302 -6.61 -14.09 -42.74
C GLU A 302 -5.85 -12.84 -42.26
N ARG A 303 -6.50 -12.00 -41.44
CA ARG A 303 -5.85 -10.92 -40.71
C ARG A 303 -5.62 -11.38 -39.27
N PRO A 304 -4.39 -11.79 -38.91
CA PRO A 304 -4.08 -12.22 -37.55
C PRO A 304 -4.35 -11.08 -36.57
N ALA A 305 -4.72 -11.46 -35.34
CA ALA A 305 -5.10 -10.49 -34.33
C ALA A 305 -3.91 -9.59 -33.94
N ARG A 306 -4.18 -8.38 -33.43
CA ARG A 306 -3.11 -7.44 -33.05
C ARG A 306 -2.19 -8.01 -31.98
N TYR A 307 -2.73 -8.78 -31.03
CA TYR A 307 -1.94 -9.47 -30.02
C TYR A 307 -1.04 -10.58 -30.55
N GLU A 308 -1.27 -11.04 -31.78
CA GLU A 308 -0.40 -12.02 -32.48
C GLU A 308 0.67 -11.34 -33.34
N THR A 309 0.43 -10.09 -33.73
CA THR A 309 1.26 -9.38 -34.73
C THR A 309 2.13 -8.27 -34.14
N SER A 310 1.78 -7.73 -32.97
CA SER A 310 2.49 -6.62 -32.35
C SER A 310 2.91 -6.97 -30.93
N ALA A 311 4.21 -6.94 -30.62
CA ALA A 311 4.70 -7.09 -29.25
C ALA A 311 4.26 -5.94 -28.30
N TRP A 312 3.69 -4.86 -28.85
CA TRP A 312 3.26 -3.66 -28.14
C TRP A 312 1.73 -3.59 -27.95
N TRP A 313 0.99 -4.64 -28.32
CA TRP A 313 -0.48 -4.65 -28.29
C TRP A 313 -1.06 -4.28 -26.91
N TRP A 314 -0.47 -4.85 -25.84
CA TRP A 314 -0.88 -4.65 -24.44
C TRP A 314 -0.74 -3.20 -23.97
N TRP A 315 0.09 -2.38 -24.66
CA TRP A 315 0.22 -0.96 -24.33
C TRP A 315 -1.08 -0.20 -24.53
N ARG A 316 -1.94 -0.65 -25.46
CA ARG A 316 -3.25 -0.04 -25.72
C ARG A 316 -4.18 -0.10 -24.52
N ALA A 317 -4.01 -1.08 -23.65
CA ALA A 317 -4.78 -1.17 -22.41
C ALA A 317 -4.61 0.09 -21.54
N SER A 318 -3.51 0.86 -21.65
CA SER A 318 -3.34 2.14 -20.96
C SER A 318 -3.79 3.37 -21.76
N ARG A 319 -4.43 3.19 -22.92
CA ARG A 319 -4.92 4.23 -23.84
C ARG A 319 -6.38 4.01 -24.22
N VAL A 320 -7.20 3.75 -23.21
CA VAL A 320 -8.65 3.51 -23.35
C VAL A 320 -9.45 4.81 -23.44
N ILE A 321 -8.89 5.92 -22.96
CA ILE A 321 -9.59 7.20 -22.91
C ILE A 321 -9.25 8.03 -24.15
N ASN A 322 -10.30 8.56 -24.79
CA ASN A 322 -10.22 9.66 -25.73
C ASN A 322 -10.97 10.85 -25.11
N GLU A 323 -10.25 11.93 -24.81
CA GLU A 323 -10.85 13.14 -24.27
C GLU A 323 -11.24 14.09 -25.39
N TYR A 324 -12.50 14.49 -25.38
CA TYR A 324 -13.05 15.46 -26.32
C TYR A 324 -13.30 16.78 -25.60
N THR A 325 -13.03 17.88 -26.29
CA THR A 325 -13.47 19.20 -25.86
C THR A 325 -15.00 19.28 -25.85
N LEU A 326 -15.55 20.31 -25.19
CA LEU A 326 -16.99 20.58 -25.24
C LEU A 326 -17.51 20.86 -26.66
N SER A 327 -16.64 21.25 -27.60
CA SER A 327 -16.98 21.40 -29.03
C SER A 327 -16.94 20.09 -29.82
N GLY A 328 -16.56 18.97 -29.18
CA GLY A 328 -16.49 17.64 -29.80
C GLY A 328 -15.18 17.33 -30.53
N GLU A 329 -14.14 18.16 -30.35
CA GLU A 329 -12.82 17.93 -30.95
C GLU A 329 -11.98 17.04 -30.04
N LEU A 330 -11.27 16.06 -30.62
CA LEU A 330 -10.35 15.22 -29.87
C LEU A 330 -9.21 16.11 -29.33
N SER A 331 -9.08 16.15 -28.01
CA SER A 331 -8.11 17.01 -27.32
C SER A 331 -6.87 16.23 -26.90
N GLU A 332 -7.06 15.15 -26.15
CA GLU A 332 -6.00 14.46 -25.40
C GLU A 332 -6.29 12.95 -25.35
N LYS A 333 -5.23 12.17 -25.16
CA LYS A 333 -5.29 10.71 -24.97
C LYS A 333 -4.51 10.34 -23.71
N PRO A 334 -5.13 10.47 -22.53
CA PRO A 334 -4.41 10.31 -21.28
C PRO A 334 -3.99 8.86 -21.05
N ILE A 335 -2.95 8.73 -20.22
CA ILE A 335 -2.40 7.45 -19.79
C ILE A 335 -3.22 6.96 -18.59
N ALA A 336 -3.83 5.78 -18.71
CA ALA A 336 -4.50 5.10 -17.61
C ALA A 336 -3.69 3.88 -17.18
N GLU A 337 -2.81 4.06 -16.19
CA GLU A 337 -2.01 2.96 -15.66
C GLU A 337 -2.76 2.17 -14.57
N PHE A 338 -2.42 0.90 -14.47
CA PHE A 338 -2.94 -0.05 -13.50
C PHE A 338 -1.83 -1.06 -13.16
N PRO A 339 -1.94 -1.81 -12.04
CA PRO A 339 -0.85 -2.64 -11.53
C PRO A 339 -0.18 -3.53 -12.60
N ALA A 340 -0.96 -4.29 -13.36
CA ALA A 340 -0.42 -5.18 -14.39
C ALA A 340 0.37 -4.41 -15.47
N PHE A 341 -0.13 -3.25 -15.93
CA PHE A 341 0.55 -2.43 -16.92
C PHE A 341 1.93 -2.01 -16.43
N SER A 342 2.02 -1.43 -15.22
CA SER A 342 3.30 -0.92 -14.71
C SER A 342 4.29 -2.05 -14.39
N PHE A 343 3.82 -3.22 -13.92
CA PHE A 343 4.72 -4.36 -13.69
C PHE A 343 5.20 -5.02 -14.99
N VAL A 344 4.35 -5.11 -16.02
CA VAL A 344 4.74 -5.60 -17.36
C VAL A 344 5.70 -4.63 -18.03
N LEU A 345 5.41 -3.33 -17.93
CA LEU A 345 6.31 -2.27 -18.37
C LEU A 345 7.64 -2.39 -17.63
N GLY A 346 7.60 -2.56 -16.31
CA GLY A 346 8.77 -2.80 -15.46
C GLY A 346 9.57 -1.53 -15.19
N ASP A 347 8.87 -0.44 -14.88
CA ASP A 347 9.41 0.82 -14.42
C ASP A 347 9.26 0.97 -12.90
N LEU A 348 9.91 1.98 -12.33
CA LEU A 348 9.89 2.32 -10.90
C LEU A 348 9.09 3.60 -10.66
N HIS A 349 7.95 3.71 -11.33
CA HIS A 349 7.16 4.94 -11.26
C HIS A 349 6.64 5.15 -9.82
N PRO A 350 6.55 6.40 -9.33
CA PRO A 350 6.03 6.76 -8.02
C PRO A 350 4.82 5.97 -7.50
N HIS A 351 3.76 5.78 -8.30
CA HIS A 351 2.59 5.00 -7.86
C HIS A 351 2.92 3.52 -7.64
N VAL A 352 3.83 2.94 -8.44
CA VAL A 352 4.29 1.54 -8.29
C VAL A 352 5.11 1.40 -7.01
N LEU A 353 6.00 2.37 -6.74
CA LEU A 353 6.80 2.42 -5.51
C LEU A 353 5.92 2.48 -4.25
N ALA A 354 4.73 3.08 -4.35
CA ALA A 354 3.79 3.24 -3.25
C ALA A 354 2.94 1.97 -2.96
N LEU A 355 2.72 1.08 -3.93
CA LEU A 355 1.77 -0.05 -3.83
C LEU A 355 1.91 -0.92 -2.57
N PRO A 356 3.12 -1.37 -2.15
CA PRO A 356 3.25 -2.18 -0.94
C PRO A 356 2.86 -1.40 0.33
N PHE A 357 3.14 -0.10 0.37
CA PHE A 357 2.85 0.78 1.50
C PHE A 357 1.38 1.20 1.54
N ALA A 358 0.75 1.34 0.38
CA ALA A 358 -0.70 1.52 0.26
C ALA A 358 -1.45 0.35 0.94
N LEU A 359 -1.07 -0.90 0.62
CA LEU A 359 -1.65 -2.09 1.26
C LEU A 359 -1.36 -2.19 2.76
N MET A 360 -0.17 -1.79 3.20
CA MET A 360 0.15 -1.68 4.63
C MET A 360 -0.73 -0.65 5.34
N THR A 361 -1.05 0.46 4.66
CA THR A 361 -1.96 1.47 5.20
C THR A 361 -3.39 0.95 5.30
N LEU A 362 -3.87 0.20 4.31
CA LEU A 362 -5.17 -0.48 4.39
C LEU A 362 -5.23 -1.49 5.55
N ALA A 363 -4.15 -2.22 5.81
CA ALA A 363 -4.05 -3.11 6.96
C ALA A 363 -4.05 -2.35 8.29
N LEU A 364 -3.46 -1.15 8.33
CA LEU A 364 -3.51 -0.26 9.48
C LEU A 364 -4.93 0.27 9.72
N SER A 365 -5.65 0.63 8.67
CA SER A 365 -7.08 0.99 8.73
C SER A 365 -7.92 -0.18 9.26
N LEU A 366 -7.68 -1.41 8.79
CA LEU A 366 -8.33 -2.59 9.34
C LEU A 366 -8.00 -2.79 10.83
N ASN A 367 -6.74 -2.56 11.23
CA ASN A 367 -6.32 -2.64 12.63
C ASN A 367 -7.02 -1.60 13.50
N TRP A 368 -7.25 -0.38 12.99
CA TRP A 368 -8.03 0.67 13.68
C TRP A 368 -9.51 0.28 13.81
N TRP A 369 -10.12 -0.23 12.74
CA TRP A 369 -11.51 -0.70 12.74
C TRP A 369 -11.77 -1.86 13.72
N LEU A 370 -10.82 -2.79 13.84
CA LEU A 370 -10.94 -3.97 14.72
C LEU A 370 -10.79 -3.65 16.22
N ARG A 371 -10.68 -2.37 16.60
CA ARG A 371 -10.51 -1.98 17.99
C ARG A 371 -11.76 -2.26 18.84
N PRO A 372 -11.62 -2.81 20.07
CA PRO A 372 -12.71 -2.87 21.05
C PRO A 372 -12.90 -1.52 21.73
N GLY A 373 -14.15 -1.20 22.05
CA GLY A 373 -14.52 0.06 22.68
C GLY A 373 -13.84 0.36 24.00
N LEU A 374 -13.67 1.66 24.26
CA LEU A 374 -13.16 2.17 25.54
C LEU A 374 -13.92 1.55 26.73
N PRO A 375 -13.24 1.24 27.85
CA PRO A 375 -13.91 0.92 29.10
C PRO A 375 -14.91 2.00 29.48
N ALA A 376 -16.04 1.59 30.05
CA ALA A 376 -17.12 2.47 30.53
C ALA A 376 -16.67 3.52 31.57
N ALA A 377 -15.44 3.41 32.10
CA ALA A 377 -14.84 4.32 33.07
C ALA A 377 -14.69 5.79 32.59
N TRP A 378 -14.95 6.07 31.31
CA TRP A 378 -14.95 7.44 30.75
C TRP A 378 -16.35 7.94 30.38
N ARG A 379 -17.42 7.29 30.86
CA ARG A 379 -18.81 7.71 30.63
C ARG A 379 -19.40 8.60 31.73
N GLU A 380 -18.74 8.73 32.88
CA GLU A 380 -19.23 9.50 34.01
C GLU A 380 -18.14 10.44 34.52
N GLU A 381 -18.04 11.59 33.86
CA GLU A 381 -17.77 12.87 34.51
C GLU A 381 -18.78 13.86 33.89
N GLU A 382 -20.06 13.48 33.89
CA GLU A 382 -21.05 14.51 34.20
C GLU A 382 -20.77 14.82 35.67
N VAL A 383 -20.32 16.03 35.92
CA VAL A 383 -20.37 16.62 37.25
C VAL A 383 -21.82 16.52 37.67
N GLU A 384 -22.18 15.49 38.45
CA GLU A 384 -23.30 15.57 39.36
C GLU A 384 -23.00 16.81 40.21
N VAL A 385 -23.65 17.92 39.85
CA VAL A 385 -23.84 19.02 40.78
C VAL A 385 -24.78 18.45 41.82
N ASP A 386 -24.19 17.82 42.82
CA ASP A 386 -24.86 17.45 44.05
C ASP A 386 -25.37 18.78 44.63
N ASN A 387 -26.69 18.99 44.57
CA ASN A 387 -27.35 20.11 45.22
C ASN A 387 -27.53 19.79 46.71
N ASP A 388 -26.48 19.28 47.35
CA ASP A 388 -26.38 19.22 48.80
C ASP A 388 -25.60 20.47 49.22
N GLU A 389 -26.37 21.46 49.65
CA GLU A 389 -25.90 22.59 50.43
C GLU A 389 -25.08 22.05 51.63
N ASP A 390 -23.95 22.71 51.90
CA ASP A 390 -23.12 22.58 53.10
C ASP A 390 -21.94 21.58 53.07
N GLU A 391 -20.86 21.91 52.36
CA GLU A 391 -19.48 21.81 52.88
C GLU A 391 -18.46 22.55 51.97
N GLU A 392 -17.84 23.63 52.47
CA GLU A 392 -16.78 24.38 51.79
C GLU A 392 -15.46 23.56 51.71
N GLY A 393 -15.38 22.65 50.74
CA GLY A 393 -14.13 22.11 50.22
C GLY A 393 -13.45 23.09 49.25
N PRO A 394 -12.12 23.03 49.04
CA PRO A 394 -11.42 24.00 48.20
C PRO A 394 -11.90 23.86 46.74
N VAL A 395 -12.55 24.91 46.25
CA VAL A 395 -13.00 25.08 44.86
C VAL A 395 -11.82 24.83 43.92
N THR A 396 -11.81 23.67 43.25
CA THR A 396 -10.83 23.37 42.21
C THR A 396 -11.02 24.37 41.07
N ALA A 397 -9.98 25.16 40.78
CA ALA A 397 -10.01 26.13 39.69
C ALA A 397 -10.42 25.46 38.36
N PRO A 398 -11.22 26.11 37.51
CA PRO A 398 -11.60 25.56 36.22
C PRO A 398 -10.33 25.26 35.41
N ALA A 399 -10.21 24.02 34.93
CA ALA A 399 -9.10 23.58 34.10
C ALA A 399 -8.91 24.56 32.93
N GLY A 400 -7.70 25.11 32.78
CA GLY A 400 -7.40 26.06 31.71
C GLY A 400 -7.66 25.46 30.32
N LEU A 401 -8.01 26.29 29.33
CA LEU A 401 -8.30 25.84 27.96
C LEU A 401 -7.23 24.89 27.38
N LEU A 402 -5.95 25.16 27.66
CA LEU A 402 -4.83 24.33 27.22
C LEU A 402 -4.82 22.93 27.85
N THR A 403 -5.21 22.80 29.12
CA THR A 403 -5.26 21.50 29.79
C THR A 403 -6.41 20.65 29.26
N THR A 404 -7.56 21.28 28.94
CA THR A 404 -8.72 20.61 28.34
C THR A 404 -8.42 20.13 26.91
N ILE A 405 -7.75 20.96 26.10
CA ILE A 405 -7.29 20.56 24.76
C ILE A 405 -6.30 19.42 24.85
N GLY A 406 -5.30 19.52 25.74
CA GLY A 406 -4.30 18.48 25.95
C GLY A 406 -4.91 17.14 26.37
N ALA A 407 -5.86 17.15 27.31
CA ALA A 407 -6.58 15.95 27.75
C ALA A 407 -7.40 15.33 26.60
N THR A 408 -8.07 16.16 25.79
CA THR A 408 -8.84 15.70 24.64
C THR A 408 -7.94 15.01 23.61
N ILE A 409 -6.83 15.65 23.21
CA ILE A 409 -5.87 15.06 22.26
C ILE A 409 -5.34 13.75 22.83
N ASN A 410 -4.91 13.76 24.09
CA ASN A 410 -4.34 12.59 24.75
C ASN A 410 -5.32 11.40 24.77
N ALA A 411 -6.60 11.65 25.10
CA ALA A 411 -7.64 10.62 25.08
C ALA A 411 -7.82 10.02 23.67
N ARG A 412 -7.75 10.84 22.62
CA ARG A 412 -7.84 10.36 21.22
C ARG A 412 -6.61 9.55 20.80
N LEU A 413 -5.42 9.98 21.18
CA LEU A 413 -4.19 9.23 20.92
C LEU A 413 -4.18 7.90 21.66
N GLN A 414 -4.66 7.87 22.91
CA GLN A 414 -4.83 6.62 23.66
C GLN A 414 -5.90 5.72 23.04
N HIS A 415 -6.99 6.29 22.49
CA HIS A 415 -8.00 5.57 21.71
C HIS A 415 -7.45 4.93 20.44
N ILE A 416 -6.28 5.32 19.94
CA ILE A 416 -5.63 4.61 18.81
C ILE A 416 -4.43 3.79 19.27
N GLY A 417 -3.77 4.22 20.33
CA GLY A 417 -2.47 3.75 20.75
C GLY A 417 -1.39 4.63 20.11
N TYR A 418 -0.44 5.10 20.93
CA TYR A 418 0.59 6.03 20.45
C TYR A 418 1.46 5.44 19.35
N ALA A 419 1.79 4.15 19.44
CA ALA A 419 2.62 3.48 18.44
C ALA A 419 1.90 3.43 17.08
N GLU A 420 0.61 3.07 17.10
CA GLU A 420 -0.25 3.05 15.92
C GLU A 420 -0.42 4.45 15.34
N PHE A 421 -0.65 5.47 16.17
CA PHE A 421 -0.80 6.86 15.73
C PHE A 421 0.48 7.42 15.08
N PHE A 422 1.63 7.32 15.75
CA PHE A 422 2.89 7.82 15.19
C PHE A 422 3.29 7.07 13.94
N PHE A 423 3.02 5.77 13.88
CA PHE A 423 3.22 4.99 12.67
C PHE A 423 2.27 5.41 11.53
N SER A 424 0.99 5.69 11.82
CA SER A 424 0.05 6.24 10.85
C SER A 424 0.53 7.59 10.29
N ALA A 425 1.05 8.47 11.12
CA ALA A 425 1.64 9.73 10.66
C ALA A 425 2.87 9.48 9.77
N LEU A 426 3.74 8.55 10.16
CA LEU A 426 4.94 8.18 9.40
C LEU A 426 4.60 7.62 8.00
N ILE A 427 3.63 6.72 7.89
CA ILE A 427 3.24 6.10 6.62
C ILE A 427 2.47 7.08 5.73
N ILE A 428 1.58 7.90 6.29
CA ILE A 428 0.84 8.91 5.51
C ILE A 428 1.80 9.99 4.98
N GLY A 429 2.75 10.45 5.79
CA GLY A 429 3.81 11.33 5.30
C GLY A 429 4.75 10.63 4.31
N GLY A 430 5.01 9.33 4.50
CA GLY A 430 5.82 8.55 3.56
C GLY A 430 5.15 8.39 2.20
N LEU A 431 3.84 8.25 2.17
CA LEU A 431 3.05 8.22 0.94
C LEU A 431 3.15 9.54 0.20
N SER A 432 3.24 10.70 0.85
CA SER A 432 3.43 11.96 0.11
C SER A 432 4.75 12.02 -0.63
N PHE A 433 5.77 11.41 -0.04
CA PHE A 433 7.12 11.36 -0.57
C PHE A 433 7.30 10.24 -1.62
N LEU A 434 6.46 9.20 -1.57
CA LEU A 434 6.38 8.14 -2.58
C LEU A 434 5.50 8.55 -3.77
N ASN A 435 4.32 9.12 -3.50
CA ASN A 435 3.32 9.59 -4.45
C ASN A 435 2.26 10.47 -3.74
N THR A 436 2.34 11.80 -3.89
CA THR A 436 1.42 12.75 -3.20
C THR A 436 -0.07 12.46 -3.38
N TRP A 437 -0.48 11.92 -4.52
CA TRP A 437 -1.89 11.64 -4.81
C TRP A 437 -2.49 10.57 -3.88
N ASP A 438 -1.66 9.66 -3.36
CA ASP A 438 -2.12 8.59 -2.47
C ASP A 438 -2.48 9.09 -1.07
N VAL A 439 -1.95 10.24 -0.65
CA VAL A 439 -2.12 10.77 0.72
C VAL A 439 -3.59 10.94 1.07
N PHE A 440 -4.37 11.59 0.21
CA PHE A 440 -5.78 11.88 0.50
C PHE A 440 -6.63 10.62 0.52
N ILE A 441 -6.35 9.66 -0.38
CA ILE A 441 -7.07 8.37 -0.44
C ILE A 441 -6.84 7.59 0.85
N HIS A 442 -5.58 7.47 1.28
CA HIS A 442 -5.22 6.65 2.43
C HIS A 442 -5.58 7.33 3.76
N LEU A 443 -5.45 8.66 3.84
CA LEU A 443 -5.94 9.43 4.98
C LEU A 443 -7.46 9.30 5.10
N PHE A 444 -8.20 9.40 4.00
CA PHE A 444 -9.64 9.16 3.99
C PHE A 444 -9.99 7.77 4.52
N VAL A 445 -9.34 6.71 4.03
CA VAL A 445 -9.64 5.34 4.49
C VAL A 445 -9.33 5.15 5.97
N LEU A 446 -8.21 5.68 6.48
CA LEU A 446 -7.88 5.63 7.92
C LEU A 446 -8.92 6.35 8.77
N ILE A 447 -9.30 7.56 8.35
CA ILE A 447 -10.27 8.38 9.08
C ILE A 447 -11.66 7.75 9.04
N VAL A 448 -12.08 7.18 7.91
CA VAL A 448 -13.33 6.41 7.83
C VAL A 448 -13.28 5.19 8.76
N ALA A 449 -12.17 4.44 8.78
CA ALA A 449 -12.02 3.31 9.69
C ALA A 449 -12.12 3.73 11.17
N TYR A 450 -11.54 4.88 11.51
CA TYR A 450 -11.66 5.48 12.84
C TYR A 450 -13.10 5.90 13.17
N SER A 451 -13.78 6.63 12.28
CA SER A 451 -15.16 7.07 12.47
C SER A 451 -16.12 5.89 12.59
N LEU A 452 -15.93 4.86 11.78
CA LEU A 452 -16.71 3.63 11.87
C LEU A 452 -16.46 2.94 13.21
N ALA A 453 -15.20 2.85 13.67
CA ALA A 453 -14.89 2.27 14.98
C ALA A 453 -15.62 3.01 16.11
N LEU A 454 -15.59 4.35 16.10
CA LEU A 454 -16.36 5.16 17.05
C LEU A 454 -17.87 4.91 16.96
N TRP A 455 -18.40 4.86 15.74
CA TRP A 455 -19.83 4.61 15.50
C TRP A 455 -20.27 3.24 16.03
N ARG A 456 -19.43 2.22 15.88
CA ARG A 456 -19.66 0.88 16.41
C ARG A 456 -19.66 0.86 17.95
N GLU A 457 -18.91 1.76 18.58
CA GLU A 457 -18.81 1.89 20.04
C GLU A 457 -19.95 2.72 20.64
N SER A 458 -20.56 3.62 19.87
CA SER A 458 -21.71 4.41 20.32
C SER A 458 -23.00 3.58 20.39
N SER A 459 -23.43 3.24 21.61
CA SER A 459 -24.75 2.66 21.86
C SER A 459 -25.88 3.68 21.58
N HIS A 460 -26.86 3.28 20.78
CA HIS A 460 -28.18 3.91 20.55
C HIS A 460 -28.25 5.45 20.39
N GLY A 461 -28.43 5.89 19.14
CA GLY A 461 -29.38 6.95 18.73
C GLY A 461 -29.04 8.41 19.02
N GLU A 462 -28.42 8.74 20.15
CA GLU A 462 -28.22 10.14 20.58
C GLU A 462 -26.78 10.65 20.36
N ARG A 463 -25.86 9.80 19.88
CA ARG A 463 -24.40 10.09 19.85
C ARG A 463 -23.78 10.29 18.47
N ASP A 464 -24.58 10.28 17.39
CA ASP A 464 -24.08 10.46 16.02
C ASP A 464 -23.44 11.85 15.79
N MET A 465 -23.94 12.90 16.46
CA MET A 465 -23.44 14.27 16.30
C MET A 465 -22.03 14.50 16.89
N ALA A 466 -21.58 13.66 17.83
CA ALA A 466 -20.26 13.78 18.46
C ALA A 466 -19.14 13.13 17.63
N ILE A 467 -19.46 12.32 16.61
CA ILE A 467 -18.47 11.60 15.79
C ILE A 467 -17.77 12.55 14.82
N LEU A 468 -18.52 13.50 14.22
CA LEU A 468 -17.97 14.41 13.21
C LEU A 468 -16.85 15.31 13.78
N PRO A 469 -17.01 16.01 14.92
CA PRO A 469 -15.91 16.78 15.51
C PRO A 469 -14.69 15.92 15.86
N GLN A 470 -14.89 14.70 16.34
CA GLN A 470 -13.79 13.77 16.65
C GLN A 470 -13.06 13.29 15.39
N THR A 471 -13.81 13.06 14.32
CA THR A 471 -13.28 12.69 13.00
C THR A 471 -12.43 13.81 12.42
N ILE A 472 -12.93 15.05 12.46
CA ILE A 472 -12.21 16.24 12.00
C ILE A 472 -10.94 16.45 12.83
N LEU A 473 -11.04 16.35 14.17
CA LEU A 473 -9.87 16.46 15.04
C LEU A 473 -8.81 15.41 14.71
N MET A 474 -9.22 14.14 14.55
CA MET A 474 -8.29 13.05 14.21
C MET A 474 -7.63 13.26 12.84
N PHE A 475 -8.38 13.76 11.85
CA PHE A 475 -7.84 14.12 10.54
C PHE A 475 -6.67 15.10 10.67
N PHE A 476 -6.83 16.20 11.41
CA PHE A 476 -5.75 17.17 11.60
C PHE A 476 -4.62 16.66 12.49
N LEU A 477 -4.95 15.86 13.52
CA LEU A 477 -3.95 15.21 14.36
C LEU A 477 -3.06 14.25 13.57
N LEU A 478 -3.53 13.65 12.48
CA LEU A 478 -2.69 12.84 11.58
C LEU A 478 -1.98 13.69 10.53
N LEU A 479 -2.69 14.61 9.89
CA LEU A 479 -2.19 15.40 8.77
C LEU A 479 -0.98 16.26 9.18
N VAL A 480 -1.06 16.93 10.33
CA VAL A 480 -0.01 17.86 10.76
C VAL A 480 1.30 17.12 11.07
N PRO A 481 1.34 16.07 11.92
CA PRO A 481 2.55 15.30 12.14
C PRO A 481 3.05 14.60 10.87
N ALA A 482 2.16 14.09 10.01
CA ALA A 482 2.57 13.49 8.73
C ALA A 482 3.33 14.48 7.84
N PHE A 483 2.87 15.74 7.79
CA PHE A 483 3.56 16.81 7.09
C PHE A 483 4.90 17.16 7.76
N LEU A 484 4.90 17.36 9.08
CA LEU A 484 6.09 17.77 9.84
C LEU A 484 7.22 16.73 9.79
N LEU A 485 6.90 15.43 9.84
CA LEU A 485 7.88 14.35 9.75
C LEU A 485 8.66 14.37 8.44
N TYR A 486 8.08 14.91 7.37
CA TYR A 486 8.67 15.00 6.03
C TYR A 486 8.93 16.45 5.60
N LEU A 487 8.97 17.39 6.56
CA LEU A 487 9.23 18.80 6.27
C LEU A 487 10.50 19.03 5.42
N PRO A 488 11.65 18.34 5.66
CA PRO A 488 12.82 18.50 4.80
C PRO A 488 12.57 18.19 3.31
N PHE A 489 11.68 17.22 3.01
CA PHE A 489 11.27 16.92 1.64
C PHE A 489 10.45 18.08 1.06
N TYR A 490 9.44 18.56 1.79
CA TYR A 490 8.57 19.65 1.32
C TYR A 490 9.30 20.98 1.09
N LEU A 491 10.39 21.24 1.82
CA LEU A 491 11.19 22.45 1.60
C LEU A 491 11.93 22.44 0.25
N GLY A 492 12.30 21.26 -0.26
CA GLY A 492 12.96 21.09 -1.55
C GLY A 492 12.04 20.72 -2.71
N PHE A 493 10.81 20.27 -2.41
CA PHE A 493 9.87 19.77 -3.41
C PHE A 493 9.01 20.89 -4.00
N ARG A 494 8.98 20.97 -5.33
CA ARG A 494 8.03 21.82 -6.06
C ARG A 494 7.02 20.97 -6.80
N SER A 495 5.77 20.98 -6.31
CA SER A 495 4.66 20.31 -6.98
C SER A 495 4.34 20.98 -8.31
N GLN A 496 4.18 20.17 -9.37
CA GLN A 496 3.57 20.63 -10.62
C GLN A 496 2.04 20.64 -10.55
N ALA A 497 1.45 19.93 -9.57
CA ALA A 497 0.04 20.04 -9.26
C ALA A 497 -0.23 21.36 -8.53
N GLY A 498 -0.96 22.25 -9.18
CA GLY A 498 -1.42 23.54 -8.67
C GLY A 498 -2.75 23.91 -9.32
N ALA A 499 -3.40 24.99 -8.86
CA ALA A 499 -4.58 25.52 -9.56
C ALA A 499 -4.21 25.85 -11.02
N PRO A 500 -4.98 25.40 -12.03
CA PRO A 500 -6.37 24.90 -11.98
C PRO A 500 -6.55 23.37 -11.82
N TYR A 501 -5.49 22.56 -11.79
CA TYR A 501 -5.55 21.08 -11.82
C TYR A 501 -6.08 20.41 -10.54
N LEU A 502 -6.40 21.19 -9.50
CA LEU A 502 -7.08 20.73 -8.28
C LEU A 502 -8.61 20.89 -8.35
N LEU A 503 -9.13 21.59 -9.37
CA LEU A 503 -10.56 21.73 -9.62
C LEU A 503 -11.07 20.54 -10.44
N PRO A 504 -12.34 20.15 -10.32
CA PRO A 504 -12.94 19.17 -11.21
C PRO A 504 -12.70 19.54 -12.68
N MET A 505 -12.21 18.60 -13.48
CA MET A 505 -11.97 18.81 -14.91
C MET A 505 -13.30 18.80 -15.68
N LEU A 506 -13.96 19.96 -15.72
CA LEU A 506 -15.27 20.11 -16.38
C LEU A 506 -15.18 20.22 -17.91
N MET A 507 -13.98 20.50 -18.44
CA MET A 507 -13.79 20.80 -19.87
C MET A 507 -13.58 19.56 -20.74
N GLN A 508 -13.16 18.44 -20.13
CA GLN A 508 -12.79 17.20 -20.80
C GLN A 508 -13.30 16.01 -19.97
N PRO A 509 -14.63 15.78 -19.91
CA PRO A 509 -15.18 14.71 -19.09
C PRO A 509 -14.84 13.34 -19.69
N THR A 510 -14.35 12.42 -18.86
CA THR A 510 -14.21 11.01 -19.26
C THR A 510 -15.58 10.40 -19.53
N ARG A 511 -15.74 9.75 -20.69
CA ARG A 511 -17.00 9.10 -21.06
C ARG A 511 -17.30 7.93 -20.12
N LEU A 512 -18.56 7.78 -19.70
CA LEU A 512 -18.97 6.72 -18.77
C LEU A 512 -18.56 5.32 -19.26
N VAL A 513 -18.66 5.06 -20.57
CA VAL A 513 -18.27 3.76 -21.13
C VAL A 513 -16.78 3.48 -20.94
N GLN A 514 -15.90 4.46 -21.18
CA GLN A 514 -14.45 4.31 -20.99
C GLN A 514 -14.10 4.19 -19.50
N PHE A 515 -14.81 4.91 -18.63
CA PHE A 515 -14.71 4.74 -17.18
C PHE A 515 -15.04 3.28 -16.76
N LEU A 516 -16.13 2.71 -17.30
CA LEU A 516 -16.51 1.33 -17.03
C LEU A 516 -15.50 0.31 -17.60
N VAL A 517 -14.81 0.63 -18.70
CA VAL A 517 -13.72 -0.21 -19.20
C VAL A 517 -12.55 -0.20 -18.22
N ILE A 518 -12.12 1.00 -17.77
CA ILE A 518 -11.00 1.16 -16.83
C ILE A 518 -11.29 0.47 -15.50
N PHE A 519 -12.44 0.76 -14.88
CA PHE A 519 -12.79 0.30 -13.55
C PHE A 519 -13.66 -0.96 -13.53
N GLY A 520 -13.90 -1.60 -14.67
CA GLY A 520 -14.80 -2.73 -14.75
C GLY A 520 -14.38 -3.90 -13.87
N MET A 521 -13.09 -4.23 -13.83
CA MET A 521 -12.57 -5.30 -12.97
C MET A 521 -12.84 -5.08 -11.47
N PRO A 522 -12.59 -3.92 -10.85
CA PRO A 522 -12.97 -3.69 -9.47
C PRO A 522 -14.48 -3.44 -9.28
N LEU A 523 -15.18 -2.82 -10.24
CA LEU A 523 -16.61 -2.52 -10.10
C LEU A 523 -17.47 -3.80 -10.11
N LEU A 524 -17.17 -4.77 -10.97
CA LEU A 524 -17.93 -6.03 -11.05
C LEU A 524 -18.07 -6.76 -9.70
N PRO A 525 -16.99 -7.08 -8.96
CA PRO A 525 -17.10 -7.73 -7.66
C PRO A 525 -17.72 -6.82 -6.59
N ILE A 526 -17.51 -5.50 -6.63
CA ILE A 526 -18.17 -4.56 -5.71
C ILE A 526 -19.69 -4.59 -5.93
N THR A 527 -20.12 -4.46 -7.19
CA THR A 527 -21.53 -4.51 -7.57
C THR A 527 -22.15 -5.85 -7.21
N ALA A 528 -21.48 -6.97 -7.48
CA ALA A 528 -21.94 -8.29 -7.08
C ALA A 528 -22.07 -8.43 -5.56
N LEU A 529 -21.12 -7.89 -4.79
CA LEU A 529 -21.19 -7.85 -3.33
C LEU A 529 -22.41 -7.04 -2.87
N LEU A 530 -22.59 -5.83 -3.39
CA LEU A 530 -23.73 -4.98 -3.06
C LEU A 530 -25.07 -5.65 -3.38
N PHE A 531 -25.21 -6.30 -4.54
CA PHE A 531 -26.39 -7.08 -4.89
C PHE A 531 -26.61 -8.27 -3.95
N SER A 532 -25.54 -8.93 -3.49
CA SER A 532 -25.66 -10.04 -2.53
C SER A 532 -26.09 -9.58 -1.12
N LEU A 533 -25.77 -8.32 -0.77
CA LEU A 533 -26.12 -7.71 0.51
C LEU A 533 -27.49 -7.04 0.49
N ALA A 534 -27.95 -6.56 -0.67
CA ALA A 534 -29.22 -5.84 -0.84
C ALA A 534 -30.44 -6.54 -0.21
N PRO A 535 -30.65 -7.87 -0.36
CA PRO A 535 -31.77 -8.57 0.28
C PRO A 535 -31.69 -8.64 1.80
N ARG A 536 -30.52 -8.38 2.40
CA ARG A 536 -30.28 -8.43 3.85
C ARG A 536 -30.50 -7.08 4.52
N LEU A 537 -30.73 -6.01 3.75
CA LEU A 537 -30.93 -4.66 4.26
C LEU A 537 -32.42 -4.37 4.50
N SER A 538 -32.75 -3.84 5.66
CA SER A 538 -34.08 -3.33 5.99
C SER A 538 -34.40 -2.03 5.24
N GLY A 539 -35.69 -1.72 5.07
CA GLY A 539 -36.11 -0.44 4.47
C GLY A 539 -35.58 0.79 5.21
N ARG A 540 -35.37 0.70 6.52
CA ARG A 540 -34.75 1.76 7.33
C ARG A 540 -33.27 1.96 6.97
N GLN A 541 -32.52 0.87 6.77
CA GLN A 541 -31.12 0.93 6.34
C GLN A 541 -30.97 1.50 4.92
N TRP A 542 -31.88 1.15 4.00
CA TRP A 542 -31.92 1.75 2.67
C TRP A 542 -32.18 3.25 2.72
N ARG A 543 -33.11 3.71 3.57
CA ARG A 543 -33.37 5.14 3.75
C ARG A 543 -32.15 5.87 4.29
N TYR A 544 -31.49 5.35 5.33
CA TYR A 544 -30.26 5.97 5.84
C TYR A 544 -29.16 6.00 4.79
N GLY A 545 -28.92 4.90 4.07
CA GLY A 545 -27.92 4.87 3.01
C GLY A 545 -28.20 5.88 1.89
N LEU A 546 -29.48 6.04 1.50
CA LEU A 546 -29.87 7.01 0.48
C LEU A 546 -29.72 8.45 0.96
N PHE A 547 -30.13 8.75 2.20
CA PHE A 547 -29.95 10.06 2.81
C PHE A 547 -28.46 10.42 2.90
N SER A 548 -27.63 9.52 3.44
CA SER A 548 -26.19 9.72 3.50
C SER A 548 -25.54 9.90 2.13
N ALA A 549 -25.98 9.17 1.10
CA ALA A 549 -25.47 9.34 -0.27
C ALA A 549 -25.87 10.69 -0.90
N LEU A 550 -27.01 11.25 -0.50
CA LEU A 550 -27.47 12.57 -0.90
C LEU A 550 -26.91 13.71 -0.03
N GLY A 551 -26.15 13.40 1.01
CA GLY A 551 -25.66 14.38 1.99
C GLY A 551 -26.78 14.96 2.87
N LEU A 552 -27.87 14.22 3.04
CA LEU A 552 -29.04 14.53 3.86
C LEU A 552 -29.03 13.68 5.14
#